data_AF-W4K540-F1
#
_entry.id   AF-W4K540-F1
#
_cell.length_a   1.000
_cell.length_b   1.000
_cell.length_c   1.000
_cell.angle_alpha   90.00
_cell.angle_beta   90.00
_cell.angle_gamma   90.00
#
_symmetry.space_group_name_H-M   'P 1'
#
loop_
_entity.id
_entity.type
_entity.pdbx_description
1 polymer ?
#
loop_
_entity_poly.entity_id
_entity_poly.type
_entity_poly.pdbx_seq_one_letter_code
_entity_poly.pdbx_strand_id
1 'polypeptide(L)'
;MILPTLDIIDMFHDRVRLLEASPTSAAEDIMKTYGSQRVFKYRLIPLRDKLTNIIRYNRPVVVEGPYPDIFPAAETEFSAHKYPFDTLPPLYSHVLPHFVIANAVEKLYGMESIPTHVRDAIVDVLGVDGKRAVQIIKDIQRIYGSWVDTKVPVHFAPDMPQPLPTSKPESSTSRPTKRPRTEIGL
;
A
#
# COMPACT_ATOMS: atom_id res chain seq x y z
N MET A 1 5.00 -0.13 7.07
CA MET A 1 3.86 -0.19 6.14
C MET A 1 2.68 0.47 6.80
N ILE A 2 1.63 0.75 6.04
CA ILE A 2 0.35 1.20 6.58
C ILE A 2 -0.65 0.08 6.36
N LEU A 3 -1.52 -0.17 7.33
CA LEU A 3 -2.63 -1.12 7.20
C LEU A 3 -3.97 -0.41 7.38
N PRO A 4 -5.01 -0.83 6.65
CA PRO A 4 -6.37 -0.46 6.97
C PRO A 4 -6.82 -1.12 8.29
N THR A 5 -8.00 -0.75 8.75
CA THR A 5 -8.63 -1.37 9.91
C THR A 5 -9.03 -2.82 9.64
N LEU A 6 -9.23 -3.60 10.71
CA LEU A 6 -9.55 -5.03 10.62
C LEU A 6 -10.83 -5.31 9.84
N ASP A 7 -11.87 -4.50 10.04
CA ASP A 7 -13.14 -4.61 9.31
C ASP A 7 -12.94 -4.52 7.79
N ILE A 8 -12.06 -3.64 7.34
CA ILE A 8 -11.74 -3.49 5.92
C ILE A 8 -10.94 -4.71 5.41
N ILE A 9 -9.99 -5.22 6.19
CA ILE A 9 -9.22 -6.42 5.82
C ILE A 9 -10.16 -7.63 5.72
N ASP A 10 -11.03 -7.82 6.70
CA ASP A 10 -11.98 -8.93 6.77
C ASP A 10 -12.99 -8.88 5.63
N MET A 11 -13.54 -7.70 5.35
CA MET A 11 -14.40 -7.45 4.20
C MET A 11 -13.73 -7.84 2.86
N PHE A 12 -12.44 -7.50 2.68
CA PHE A 12 -11.70 -7.93 1.49
C PHE A 12 -11.45 -9.43 1.45
N HIS A 13 -11.12 -10.02 2.58
CA HIS A 13 -10.89 -11.46 2.68
C HIS A 13 -12.18 -12.24 2.35
N ASP A 14 -13.32 -11.82 2.90
CA ASP A 14 -14.62 -12.43 2.62
C ASP A 14 -15.01 -12.28 1.15
N ARG A 15 -14.76 -11.10 0.57
CA ARG A 15 -14.95 -10.88 -0.87
C ARG A 15 -14.13 -11.87 -1.72
N VAL A 16 -12.87 -12.11 -1.38
CA VAL A 16 -12.03 -13.09 -2.10
C VAL A 16 -12.62 -14.49 -1.97
N ARG A 17 -13.06 -14.91 -0.78
CA ARG A 17 -13.70 -16.22 -0.58
C ARG A 17 -14.96 -16.38 -1.42
N LEU A 18 -15.79 -15.33 -1.54
CA LEU A 18 -17.00 -15.35 -2.36
C LEU A 18 -16.68 -15.52 -3.85
N LEU A 19 -15.66 -14.82 -4.34
CA LEU A 19 -15.22 -14.92 -5.74
C LEU A 19 -14.64 -16.31 -6.06
N GLU A 20 -13.88 -16.89 -5.14
CA GLU A 20 -13.35 -18.25 -5.28
C GLU A 20 -14.47 -19.30 -5.28
N ALA A 21 -15.52 -19.11 -4.48
CA ALA A 21 -16.65 -20.04 -4.41
C ALA A 21 -17.59 -19.94 -5.62
N SER A 22 -17.73 -18.75 -6.21
CA SER A 22 -18.60 -18.51 -7.36
C SER A 22 -18.00 -17.48 -8.33
N PRO A 23 -17.13 -17.92 -9.27
CA PRO A 23 -16.46 -17.03 -10.23
C PRO A 23 -17.41 -16.34 -11.22
N THR A 24 -18.66 -16.80 -11.31
CA THR A 24 -19.64 -16.38 -12.32
C THR A 24 -20.36 -15.08 -11.98
N SER A 25 -20.29 -14.61 -10.73
CA SER A 25 -20.69 -13.22 -10.46
C SER A 25 -19.59 -12.33 -11.03
N ALA A 26 -19.88 -11.58 -12.09
CA ALA A 26 -19.01 -10.50 -12.54
C ALA A 26 -18.58 -9.73 -11.30
N ALA A 27 -17.31 -9.88 -10.91
CA ALA A 27 -16.83 -9.48 -9.60
C ALA A 27 -17.29 -8.04 -9.36
N GLU A 28 -18.26 -7.85 -8.45
CA GLU A 28 -18.89 -6.55 -8.29
C GLU A 28 -17.79 -5.50 -8.10
N ASP A 29 -17.86 -4.37 -8.78
CA ASP A 29 -16.80 -3.36 -8.70
C ASP A 29 -16.33 -3.15 -7.25
N ILE A 30 -15.02 -3.26 -7.03
CA ILE A 30 -14.38 -3.11 -5.72
C ILE A 30 -14.81 -1.79 -5.05
N MET A 31 -15.11 -0.76 -5.84
CA MET A 31 -15.59 0.52 -5.36
C MET A 31 -16.95 0.45 -4.66
N LYS A 32 -17.83 -0.47 -5.06
CA LYS A 32 -19.13 -0.69 -4.39
C LYS A 32 -18.96 -1.17 -2.96
N THR A 33 -17.84 -1.85 -2.67
CA THR A 33 -17.50 -2.36 -1.35
C THR A 33 -17.39 -1.23 -0.31
N TYR A 34 -17.07 -0.01 -0.73
CA TYR A 34 -16.94 1.16 0.17
C TYR A 34 -18.25 1.95 0.34
N GLY A 35 -19.28 1.68 -0.46
CA GLY A 35 -20.51 2.47 -0.48
C GLY A 35 -20.26 3.98 -0.69
N SER A 36 -20.75 4.79 0.24
CA SER A 36 -20.56 6.26 0.24
C SER A 36 -19.32 6.72 1.01
N GLN A 37 -18.52 5.82 1.59
CA GLN A 37 -17.36 6.19 2.37
C GLN A 37 -16.27 6.80 1.47
N ARG A 38 -15.73 7.93 1.92
CA ARG A 38 -14.67 8.69 1.20
C ARG A 38 -13.38 8.84 2.00
N VAL A 39 -13.43 8.66 3.32
CA VAL A 39 -12.28 8.76 4.22
C VAL A 39 -12.14 7.46 4.99
N PHE A 40 -10.93 6.94 4.99
CA PHE A 40 -10.59 5.66 5.61
C PHE A 40 -9.56 5.85 6.71
N LYS A 41 -9.66 4.99 7.72
CA LYS A 41 -8.77 4.96 8.87
C LYS A 41 -7.66 3.96 8.63
N TYR A 42 -6.45 4.36 8.98
CA TYR A 42 -5.24 3.57 8.78
C TYR A 42 -4.34 3.61 10.00
N ARG A 43 -3.47 2.60 10.08
CA ARG A 43 -2.48 2.44 11.13
C ARG A 43 -1.09 2.21 10.57
N LEU A 44 -0.08 2.83 11.17
CA LEU A 44 1.32 2.60 10.82
C LEU A 44 1.81 1.33 11.52
N ILE A 45 2.42 0.43 10.75
CA ILE A 45 3.14 -0.75 11.24
C ILE A 45 4.63 -0.58 10.91
N PRO A 46 5.51 -0.40 11.91
CA PRO A 46 6.96 -0.33 11.69
C PRO A 46 7.49 -1.62 11.03
N LEU A 47 8.15 -1.48 9.87
CA LEU A 47 8.80 -2.61 9.22
C LEU A 47 10.23 -2.85 9.70
N ARG A 48 10.83 -1.84 10.35
CA ARG A 48 12.16 -1.90 10.91
C ARG A 48 12.05 -1.82 12.44
N ASP A 49 13.01 -2.43 13.10
CA ASP A 49 13.17 -2.44 14.56
C ASP A 49 13.61 -1.08 15.11
N LYS A 50 14.11 -0.17 14.26
CA LYS A 50 14.48 1.20 14.60
C LYS A 50 14.07 2.16 13.49
N LEU A 51 13.33 3.21 13.86
CA LEU A 51 12.94 4.30 12.99
C LEU A 51 13.14 5.64 13.71
N THR A 52 13.43 6.69 12.94
CA THR A 52 13.48 8.06 13.46
C THR A 52 12.09 8.52 13.90
N ASN A 53 12.06 9.54 14.76
CA ASN A 53 10.81 10.14 15.22
C ASN A 53 9.98 10.62 14.02
N ILE A 54 8.66 10.44 14.10
CA ILE A 54 7.72 11.03 13.15
C ILE A 54 7.30 12.37 13.71
N ILE A 55 7.58 13.43 12.96
CA ILE A 55 7.12 14.78 13.26
C ILE A 55 5.82 15.00 12.51
N ARG A 56 4.75 15.32 13.25
CA ARG A 56 3.45 15.65 12.70
C ARG A 56 3.10 17.09 13.06
N TYR A 57 2.98 17.94 12.05
CA TYR A 57 2.47 19.29 12.26
C TYR A 57 0.97 19.24 12.58
N ASN A 58 0.59 19.93 13.64
CA ASN A 58 -0.78 20.05 14.07
C ASN A 58 -1.54 20.89 13.04
N ARG A 59 -2.76 20.46 12.72
CA ARG A 59 -3.69 21.29 11.95
C ARG A 59 -4.71 21.84 12.93
N PRO A 60 -5.01 23.15 12.89
CA PRO A 60 -6.12 23.68 13.67
C PRO A 60 -7.41 22.97 13.22
N VAL A 61 -8.09 22.32 14.16
CA VAL A 61 -9.38 21.68 13.92
C VAL A 61 -10.44 22.76 14.07
N VAL A 62 -11.06 23.19 12.97
CA VAL A 62 -12.30 23.95 13.05
C VAL A 62 -13.42 22.94 13.30
N VAL A 63 -14.14 23.12 14.40
CA VAL A 63 -15.10 22.15 14.97
C VAL A 63 -16.43 22.12 14.19
N GLU A 64 -16.57 22.92 13.13
CA GLU A 64 -17.81 23.01 12.35
C GLU A 64 -17.70 22.23 11.04
N GLY A 65 -18.30 21.04 11.00
CA GLY A 65 -18.52 20.27 9.76
C GLY A 65 -18.31 18.76 9.92
N PRO A 66 -18.95 17.92 9.07
CA PRO A 66 -18.77 16.45 9.09
C PRO A 66 -17.40 15.99 8.59
N TYR A 67 -16.63 16.91 8.01
CA TYR A 67 -15.24 16.72 7.61
C TYR A 67 -14.45 17.93 8.11
N PRO A 68 -13.35 17.76 8.84
CA PRO A 68 -12.53 18.89 9.24
C PRO A 68 -11.94 19.53 7.98
N ASP A 69 -12.30 20.79 7.73
CA ASP A 69 -11.71 21.58 6.66
C ASP A 69 -10.18 21.55 6.78
N ILE A 70 -9.51 21.25 5.67
CA ILE A 70 -8.06 21.03 5.63
C ILE A 70 -7.37 22.39 5.61
N PHE A 71 -7.21 23.01 6.78
CA PHE A 71 -6.32 24.15 6.92
C PHE A 71 -4.86 23.72 6.68
N PRO A 72 -4.01 24.62 6.16
CA PRO A 72 -2.57 24.39 6.16
C PRO A 72 -2.10 24.10 7.59
N ALA A 73 -1.16 23.17 7.73
CA ALA A 73 -0.65 22.83 9.06
C ALA A 73 0.04 24.06 9.68
N ALA A 74 -0.16 24.29 10.97
CA ALA A 74 0.53 25.36 11.67
C ALA A 74 2.02 25.02 11.66
N GLU A 75 2.84 25.88 11.05
CA GLU A 75 4.29 25.61 10.87
C GLU A 75 5.04 25.49 12.21
N THR A 76 4.46 26.01 13.29
CA THR A 76 5.09 26.12 14.61
C THR A 76 4.58 25.12 15.64
N GLU A 77 3.44 24.45 15.40
CA GLU A 77 2.90 23.46 16.32
C GLU A 77 3.07 22.05 15.74
N PHE A 78 3.90 21.24 16.38
CA PHE A 78 4.09 19.85 15.98
C PHE A 78 4.10 18.92 17.18
N SER A 79 3.70 17.68 16.91
CA SER A 79 3.87 16.54 17.81
C SER A 79 4.97 15.64 17.27
N ALA A 80 5.84 15.18 18.15
CA ALA A 80 6.88 14.20 17.82
C ALA A 80 6.49 12.84 18.40
N HIS A 81 6.31 11.86 17.52
CA HIS A 81 5.99 10.49 17.88
C HIS A 81 7.26 9.64 17.78
N LYS A 82 7.67 9.04 18.91
CA LYS A 82 8.87 8.20 18.99
C LYS A 82 8.51 6.74 18.72
N TYR A 83 9.45 5.98 18.17
CA TYR A 83 9.33 4.53 18.03
C TYR A 83 9.05 3.86 19.40
N PRO A 84 8.18 2.84 19.49
CA PRO A 84 7.49 2.13 18.41
C PRO A 84 6.22 2.81 17.86
N PHE A 85 6.02 4.09 18.18
CA PHE A 85 4.92 4.94 17.76
C PHE A 85 3.58 4.67 18.44
N ASP A 86 3.61 4.21 19.69
CA ASP A 86 2.40 3.98 20.51
C ASP A 86 1.52 5.22 20.64
N THR A 87 2.13 6.41 20.58
CA THR A 87 1.43 7.69 20.66
C THR A 87 0.99 8.23 19.30
N LEU A 88 1.34 7.57 18.19
CA LEU A 88 0.96 8.04 16.86
C LEU A 88 -0.54 7.78 16.63
N PRO A 89 -1.36 8.82 16.47
CA PRO A 89 -2.78 8.66 16.23
C PRO A 89 -3.04 7.96 14.88
N PRO A 90 -4.24 7.40 14.68
CA PRO A 90 -4.64 6.87 13.39
C PRO A 90 -4.51 7.91 12.27
N LEU A 91 -4.18 7.42 11.07
CA LEU A 91 -4.12 8.24 9.87
C LEU A 91 -5.48 8.18 9.18
N TYR A 92 -6.01 9.33 8.78
CA TYR A 92 -7.25 9.45 8.02
C TYR A 92 -6.92 9.97 6.63
N SER A 93 -7.37 9.29 5.59
CA SER A 93 -7.03 9.65 4.21
C SER A 93 -8.12 9.23 3.22
N HIS A 94 -8.14 9.91 2.07
CA HIS A 94 -8.94 9.54 0.90
C HIS A 94 -8.32 8.45 0.03
N VAL A 95 -7.07 8.05 0.32
CA VAL A 95 -6.47 6.88 -0.33
C VAL A 95 -7.38 5.68 -0.10
N LEU A 96 -7.65 4.91 -1.14
CA LEU A 96 -8.55 3.76 -1.07
C LEU A 96 -7.84 2.55 -0.45
N PRO A 97 -8.51 1.75 0.40
CA PRO A 97 -7.84 0.70 1.15
C PRO A 97 -7.14 -0.37 0.31
N HIS A 98 -7.66 -0.70 -0.87
CA HIS A 98 -7.02 -1.69 -1.75
C HIS A 98 -5.62 -1.26 -2.21
N PHE A 99 -5.39 0.04 -2.46
CA PHE A 99 -4.03 0.54 -2.75
C PHE A 99 -3.10 0.43 -1.55
N VAL A 100 -3.63 0.62 -0.34
CA VAL A 100 -2.86 0.47 0.89
C VAL A 100 -2.47 -1.00 1.11
N ILE A 101 -3.40 -1.93 0.90
CA ILE A 101 -3.15 -3.38 0.98
C ILE A 101 -2.09 -3.78 -0.05
N ALA A 102 -2.22 -3.36 -1.30
CA ALA A 102 -1.24 -3.66 -2.35
C ALA A 102 0.17 -3.20 -1.95
N ASN A 103 0.29 -1.94 -1.53
CA ASN A 103 1.57 -1.38 -1.11
C ASN A 103 2.14 -2.06 0.16
N ALA A 104 1.28 -2.49 1.09
CA ALA A 104 1.70 -3.23 2.27
C ALA A 104 2.30 -4.58 1.90
N VAL A 105 1.63 -5.32 1.02
CA VAL A 105 2.06 -6.65 0.56
C VAL A 105 3.34 -6.57 -0.25
N GLU A 106 3.49 -5.59 -1.15
CA GLU A 106 4.76 -5.37 -1.88
C GLU A 106 5.95 -5.18 -0.94
N LYS A 107 5.76 -4.44 0.16
CA LYS A 107 6.81 -4.24 1.17
C LYS A 107 7.14 -5.53 1.94
N LEU A 108 6.18 -6.45 2.05
CA LEU A 108 6.39 -7.75 2.70
C LEU A 108 7.03 -8.77 1.74
N TYR A 109 6.74 -8.72 0.44
CA TYR A 109 7.34 -9.62 -0.56
C TYR A 109 8.86 -9.45 -0.67
N GLY A 110 9.40 -8.27 -0.36
CA GLY A 110 10.84 -8.04 -0.30
C GLY A 110 11.54 -8.69 0.91
N MET A 111 10.82 -9.43 1.76
CA MET A 111 11.36 -10.04 2.97
C MET A 111 11.41 -11.57 2.86
N GLU A 112 12.55 -12.18 3.20
CA GLU A 112 12.70 -13.65 3.23
C GLU A 112 11.77 -14.31 4.26
N SER A 113 11.53 -13.62 5.36
CA SER A 113 10.57 -14.00 6.40
C SER A 113 10.01 -12.76 7.06
N ILE A 114 8.79 -12.85 7.60
CA ILE A 114 8.18 -11.75 8.35
C ILE A 114 8.90 -11.62 9.69
N PRO A 115 9.55 -10.48 9.97
CA PRO A 115 10.25 -10.30 11.23
C PRO A 115 9.29 -10.31 12.42
N THR A 116 9.75 -10.85 13.54
CA THR A 116 8.97 -10.93 14.80
C THR A 116 8.43 -9.57 15.23
N HIS A 117 9.22 -8.50 15.13
CA HIS A 117 8.79 -7.15 15.51
C HIS A 117 7.64 -6.61 14.65
N VAL A 118 7.52 -7.05 13.40
CA VAL A 118 6.39 -6.65 12.54
C VAL A 118 5.10 -7.31 13.03
N ARG A 119 5.18 -8.59 13.40
CA ARG A 119 4.06 -9.32 13.99
C ARG A 119 3.64 -8.69 15.31
N ASP A 120 4.60 -8.40 16.18
CA ASP A 120 4.33 -7.82 17.50
C ASP A 120 3.73 -6.40 17.35
N ALA A 121 4.22 -5.59 16.41
CA ALA A 121 3.60 -4.31 16.09
C ALA A 121 2.15 -4.45 15.59
N ILE A 122 1.80 -5.50 14.83
CA ILE A 122 0.42 -5.75 14.40
C ILE A 122 -0.47 -6.11 15.60
N VAL A 123 0.04 -6.94 16.52
CA VAL A 123 -0.64 -7.27 17.79
C VAL A 123 -1.00 -6.01 18.54
N ASP A 124 -0.02 -5.14 18.76
CA ASP A 124 -0.19 -3.92 19.56
C ASP A 124 -1.11 -2.90 18.88
N VAL A 125 -0.87 -2.63 17.59
CA VAL A 125 -1.54 -1.55 16.87
C VAL A 125 -2.99 -1.88 16.50
N LEU A 126 -3.28 -3.16 16.23
CA LEU A 126 -4.62 -3.63 15.89
C LEU A 126 -5.36 -4.26 17.08
N GLY A 127 -4.70 -4.47 18.22
CA GLY A 127 -5.30 -5.04 19.43
C GLY A 127 -5.73 -6.50 19.25
N VAL A 128 -4.91 -7.30 18.58
CA VAL A 128 -5.21 -8.70 18.23
C VAL A 128 -4.20 -9.65 18.85
N ASP A 129 -4.54 -10.93 19.01
CA ASP A 129 -3.54 -11.92 19.44
C ASP A 129 -2.52 -12.26 18.33
N GLY A 130 -1.41 -12.89 18.72
CA GLY A 130 -0.33 -13.25 17.80
C GLY A 130 -0.74 -14.20 16.67
N LYS A 131 -1.72 -15.09 16.89
CA LYS A 131 -2.23 -15.97 15.83
C LYS A 131 -3.01 -15.17 14.81
N ARG A 132 -3.85 -14.23 15.27
CA ARG A 132 -4.61 -13.33 14.41
C ARG A 132 -3.71 -12.37 13.65
N ALA A 133 -2.63 -11.87 14.25
CA ALA A 133 -1.63 -11.07 13.55
C ALA A 133 -1.00 -11.82 12.36
N VAL A 134 -0.63 -13.09 12.56
CA VAL A 134 -0.13 -13.95 11.46
C VAL A 134 -1.21 -14.17 10.40
N GLN A 135 -2.46 -14.39 10.82
CA GLN A 135 -3.57 -14.57 9.87
C GLN A 135 -3.81 -13.32 9.04
N ILE A 136 -3.78 -12.12 9.64
CA ILE A 136 -3.93 -10.85 8.92
C ILE A 136 -2.90 -10.72 7.81
N ILE A 137 -1.65 -11.10 8.07
CA ILE A 137 -0.60 -11.03 7.03
C ILE A 137 -0.91 -11.99 5.88
N LYS A 138 -1.36 -13.21 6.18
CA LYS A 138 -1.80 -14.17 5.16
C LYS A 138 -3.01 -13.67 4.39
N ASP A 139 -3.96 -13.04 5.07
CA ASP A 139 -5.18 -12.51 4.48
C ASP A 139 -4.83 -11.42 3.46
N ILE A 140 -4.00 -10.43 3.83
CA ILE A 140 -3.58 -9.38 2.89
C ILE A 140 -2.77 -9.93 1.72
N GLN A 141 -1.91 -10.93 1.94
CA GLN A 141 -1.17 -11.60 0.86
C GLN A 141 -2.10 -12.32 -0.11
N ARG A 142 -3.10 -13.05 0.41
CA ARG A 142 -4.12 -13.72 -0.40
C ARG A 142 -4.96 -12.72 -1.20
N ILE A 143 -5.38 -11.63 -0.54
CA ILE A 143 -6.14 -10.55 -1.18
C ILE A 143 -5.35 -9.99 -2.35
N TYR A 144 -4.09 -9.63 -2.15
CA TYR A 144 -3.25 -9.10 -3.22
C TYR A 144 -3.00 -10.12 -4.34
N GLY A 145 -2.75 -11.39 -3.99
CA GLY A 145 -2.60 -12.48 -4.96
C GLY A 145 -3.82 -12.60 -5.87
N SER A 146 -5.03 -12.51 -5.30
CA SER A 146 -6.27 -12.53 -6.09
C SER A 146 -6.34 -11.40 -7.14
N TRP A 147 -5.72 -10.25 -6.87
CA TRP A 147 -5.71 -9.13 -7.81
C TRP A 147 -4.66 -9.30 -8.90
N VAL A 148 -3.46 -9.79 -8.55
CA VAL A 148 -2.37 -10.01 -9.51
C VAL A 148 -2.72 -11.13 -10.49
N ASP A 149 -3.37 -12.19 -10.00
CA ASP A 149 -3.76 -13.34 -10.82
C ASP A 149 -5.05 -13.11 -11.62
N THR A 150 -5.73 -11.98 -11.42
CA THR A 150 -6.95 -11.65 -12.16
C THR A 150 -6.63 -11.41 -13.63
N LYS A 151 -7.22 -12.22 -14.51
CA LYS A 151 -7.16 -12.00 -15.96
C LYS A 151 -7.98 -10.76 -16.32
N VAL A 152 -7.30 -9.69 -16.70
CA VAL A 152 -7.95 -8.47 -17.20
C VAL A 152 -8.67 -8.82 -18.52
N PRO A 153 -9.98 -8.53 -18.65
CA PRO A 153 -10.69 -8.75 -19.90
C PRO A 153 -10.03 -7.99 -21.05
N VAL A 154 -9.94 -8.61 -22.22
CA VAL A 154 -9.24 -8.07 -23.41
C VAL A 154 -9.76 -6.68 -23.84
N HIS A 155 -11.03 -6.37 -23.54
CA HIS A 155 -11.65 -5.09 -23.86
C HIS A 155 -11.29 -3.94 -22.89
N PHE A 156 -10.64 -4.23 -21.75
CA PHE A 156 -10.31 -3.22 -20.75
C PHE A 156 -9.08 -2.38 -21.15
N ALA A 157 -8.25 -2.88 -22.05
CA ALA A 157 -7.09 -2.17 -22.59
C ALA A 157 -6.86 -2.57 -24.07
N PRO A 158 -7.75 -2.13 -25.00
CA PRO A 158 -7.67 -2.53 -26.41
C PRO A 158 -6.36 -2.08 -27.09
N ASP A 159 -5.70 -1.05 -26.55
CA ASP A 159 -4.50 -0.43 -27.12
C ASP A 159 -3.20 -0.70 -26.33
N MET A 160 -3.17 -1.70 -25.44
CA MET A 160 -1.90 -2.08 -24.80
C MET A 160 -0.92 -2.61 -25.87
N PRO A 161 0.23 -1.94 -26.10
CA PRO A 161 1.22 -2.46 -27.02
C PRO A 161 1.69 -3.81 -26.50
N GLN A 162 1.56 -4.85 -27.33
CA GLN A 162 1.99 -6.19 -26.94
C GLN A 162 3.47 -6.16 -26.55
N PRO A 163 3.88 -6.97 -25.55
CA PRO A 163 5.30 -7.14 -25.24
C PRO A 163 6.03 -7.47 -26.54
N LEU A 164 7.01 -6.64 -26.91
CA LEU A 164 7.85 -6.88 -28.08
C LEU A 164 8.35 -8.33 -28.02
N PRO A 165 8.22 -9.12 -29.11
CA PRO A 165 8.77 -10.46 -29.13
C PRO A 165 10.25 -10.34 -28.77
N THR A 166 10.67 -11.08 -27.74
CA THR A 166 12.07 -11.16 -27.32
C THR A 166 12.87 -11.66 -28.52
N SER A 167 13.47 -10.73 -29.26
CA SER A 167 14.43 -11.06 -30.29
C SER A 167 15.61 -11.76 -29.60
N LYS A 168 15.93 -12.93 -30.13
CA LYS A 168 17.11 -13.72 -29.76
C LYS A 168 18.37 -12.83 -29.77
N PRO A 169 19.40 -13.18 -29.00
CA PRO A 169 20.64 -12.41 -28.96
C PRO A 169 21.37 -12.53 -30.31
N GLU A 170 21.28 -11.51 -31.16
CA GLU A 170 22.14 -11.41 -32.33
C GLU A 170 23.52 -10.90 -31.92
N SER A 171 24.42 -11.87 -31.85
CA SER A 171 25.84 -11.82 -32.17
C SER A 171 26.34 -10.50 -32.80
N SER A 172 27.20 -9.82 -32.04
CA SER A 172 28.46 -9.21 -32.48
C SER A 172 28.58 -8.73 -33.95
N THR A 173 28.58 -7.41 -34.19
CA THR A 173 29.55 -6.83 -35.13
C THR A 173 29.83 -5.34 -34.87
N SER A 174 31.11 -5.06 -34.58
CA SER A 174 31.90 -3.86 -34.91
C SER A 174 31.37 -2.44 -34.63
N ARG A 175 32.05 -1.78 -33.69
CA ARG A 175 32.02 -0.34 -33.39
C ARG A 175 33.01 0.43 -34.28
N PRO A 176 32.63 1.56 -34.90
CA PRO A 176 33.58 2.60 -35.28
C PRO A 176 33.46 3.82 -34.36
N THR A 177 34.51 3.99 -33.55
CA THR A 177 35.36 5.16 -33.36
C THR A 177 34.78 6.60 -33.33
N LYS A 178 34.91 7.20 -32.13
CA LYS A 178 35.20 8.59 -31.73
C LYS A 178 34.44 9.76 -32.38
N ARG A 179 33.86 10.61 -31.52
CA ARG A 179 33.77 12.07 -31.73
C ARG A 179 34.51 12.83 -30.62
N PRO A 180 35.06 14.02 -30.92
CA PRO A 180 35.99 14.72 -30.04
C PRO A 180 35.29 15.50 -28.93
N ARG A 181 36.01 15.66 -27.82
CA ARG A 181 35.67 16.43 -26.62
C ARG A 181 36.04 17.89 -26.87
N THR A 182 35.06 18.78 -26.89
CA THR A 182 35.33 20.23 -26.86
C THR A 182 35.50 20.64 -25.40
N GLU A 183 36.71 21.06 -25.06
CA GLU A 183 37.03 21.74 -23.81
C GLU A 183 36.43 23.16 -23.86
N ILE A 184 35.78 23.58 -22.78
CA ILE A 184 35.49 24.98 -22.51
C ILE A 184 36.40 25.34 -21.34
N GLY A 185 37.43 26.13 -21.63
CA GLY A 185 38.32 26.71 -20.65
C GLY A 185 37.76 28.02 -20.11
N LEU A 186 37.89 28.16 -18.78
CA LEU A 186 37.94 29.34 -17.92
C LEU A 186 36.89 30.45 -18.12
#